data_AF-A0A7V0MKI1-F1
#
_entry.id   AF-A0A7V0MKI1-F1
#
_cell.length_a   1.000
_cell.length_b   1.000
_cell.length_c   1.000
_cell.angle_alpha   90.00
_cell.angle_beta   90.00
_cell.angle_gamma   90.00
#
_symmetry.space_group_name_H-M   'P 1'
#
loop_
_entity.id
_entity.type
_entity.pdbx_description
1 polymer ?
#
loop_
_entity_poly.entity_id
_entity_poly.type
_entity_poly.pdbx_seq_one_letter_code
_entity_poly.pdbx_strand_id
1 'polypeptide(L)'
;MKVPGDEINKLINGSKEEKKELLRCLADNLQEVDKTQKDVLIEALEKEKSRAIKEKIYLLLLELIPKTGFDALAKMLRSDDPFTRNAAVEIIKISPDCPTSYIKWLARDKDKDVRKLAIDAVSSQKSPEAVAIIRERLNDEEINIVTTAVE
;
A
#
# COMPACT_ATOMS: atom_id res chain seq x y z
N MET A 1 -1.50 -24.29 -3.65
CA MET A 1 -1.21 -24.53 -5.09
C MET A 1 -0.72 -23.21 -5.64
N LYS A 2 0.54 -23.15 -6.09
CA LYS A 2 1.13 -21.92 -6.62
C LYS A 2 0.38 -21.50 -7.88
N VAL A 3 -0.27 -20.34 -7.84
CA VAL A 3 -0.90 -19.74 -9.03
C VAL A 3 0.22 -19.42 -10.03
N PRO A 4 0.22 -19.99 -11.25
CA PRO A 4 1.23 -19.70 -12.26
C PRO A 4 1.27 -18.20 -12.60
N GLY A 5 2.47 -17.70 -12.93
CA GLY A 5 2.67 -16.30 -13.29
C GLY A 5 1.86 -15.84 -14.51
N ASP A 6 1.50 -16.74 -15.42
CA ASP A 6 0.66 -16.39 -16.58
C ASP A 6 -0.83 -16.30 -16.21
N GLU A 7 -1.28 -17.07 -15.20
CA GLU A 7 -2.67 -17.05 -14.75
C GLU A 7 -2.99 -15.81 -13.92
N ILE A 8 -2.02 -15.25 -13.21
CA ILE A 8 -2.21 -14.08 -12.34
C ILE A 8 -2.70 -12.85 -13.13
N ASN A 9 -2.35 -12.74 -14.42
CA ASN A 9 -2.76 -11.63 -15.28
C ASN A 9 -4.27 -11.57 -15.52
N LYS A 10 -5.00 -12.66 -15.28
CA LYS A 10 -6.46 -12.66 -15.28
C LYS A 10 -7.06 -11.77 -14.18
N LEU A 11 -6.29 -11.41 -13.14
CA LEU A 11 -6.70 -10.37 -12.19
C LEU A 11 -6.94 -9.03 -12.86
N ILE A 12 -6.21 -8.74 -13.95
CA ILE A 12 -6.33 -7.50 -14.71
C ILE A 12 -7.40 -7.64 -15.80
N ASN A 13 -7.29 -8.67 -16.64
CA ASN A 13 -8.04 -8.80 -17.89
C ASN A 13 -9.15 -9.87 -17.91
N GLY A 14 -9.25 -10.69 -16.86
CA GLY A 14 -10.20 -11.79 -16.77
C GLY A 14 -11.61 -11.38 -16.35
N SER A 15 -12.53 -12.35 -16.40
CA SER A 15 -13.90 -12.19 -15.92
C SER A 15 -13.96 -11.98 -14.40
N LYS A 16 -15.07 -11.42 -13.91
CA LYS A 16 -15.28 -11.19 -12.47
C LYS A 16 -15.15 -12.49 -11.66
N GLU A 17 -15.60 -13.60 -12.22
CA GLU A 17 -15.55 -14.93 -11.62
C GLU A 17 -14.12 -15.46 -11.56
N GLU A 18 -13.33 -15.33 -12.64
CA GLU A 18 -11.91 -15.70 -12.65
C GLU A 18 -11.12 -14.87 -11.63
N LYS A 19 -11.37 -13.57 -11.54
CA LYS A 19 -10.73 -12.70 -10.54
C LYS A 19 -11.03 -13.14 -9.11
N LYS A 20 -12.30 -13.43 -8.80
CA LYS A 20 -12.70 -13.90 -7.47
C LYS A 20 -12.02 -15.20 -7.09
N GLU A 21 -11.93 -16.13 -8.05
CA GLU A 21 -11.31 -17.42 -7.81
C GLU A 21 -9.81 -17.29 -7.57
N LEU A 22 -9.12 -16.50 -8.39
CA LEU A 22 -7.69 -16.23 -8.18
C LEU A 22 -7.40 -15.53 -6.85
N LEU A 23 -8.21 -14.54 -6.47
CA LEU A 23 -8.06 -13.87 -5.18
C LEU A 23 -8.28 -14.82 -4.00
N ARG A 24 -9.18 -15.80 -4.15
CA ARG A 24 -9.38 -16.87 -3.17
C ARG A 24 -8.15 -17.77 -3.08
N CYS A 25 -7.63 -18.25 -4.22
CA CYS A 25 -6.43 -19.09 -4.25
C CYS A 25 -5.21 -18.39 -3.63
N LEU A 26 -5.02 -17.09 -3.89
CA LEU A 26 -3.92 -16.31 -3.31
C LEU A 26 -4.09 -16.11 -1.81
N ALA A 27 -5.31 -15.83 -1.34
CA ALA A 27 -5.60 -15.72 0.09
C ALA A 27 -5.29 -17.02 0.83
N ASP A 28 -5.63 -18.17 0.24
CA ASP A 28 -5.36 -19.49 0.82
C ASP A 28 -3.86 -19.84 0.85
N ASN A 29 -3.01 -19.17 0.05
CA ASN A 29 -1.59 -19.49 -0.13
C ASN A 29 -0.68 -18.24 -0.04
N LEU A 30 -0.98 -17.30 0.86
CA LEU A 30 -0.27 -16.02 0.99
C LEU A 30 1.26 -16.11 1.05
N GLN A 31 1.80 -17.14 1.69
CA GLN A 31 3.25 -17.35 1.83
C GLN A 31 3.94 -17.71 0.51
N GLU A 32 3.19 -18.19 -0.48
CA GLU A 32 3.71 -18.54 -1.80
C GLU A 32 3.65 -17.37 -2.79
N VAL A 33 3.03 -16.25 -2.40
CA VAL A 33 2.87 -15.08 -3.25
C VAL A 33 4.21 -14.35 -3.38
N ASP A 34 4.78 -14.40 -4.58
CA ASP A 34 6.05 -13.75 -4.87
C ASP A 34 5.91 -12.26 -5.23
N LYS A 35 7.05 -11.61 -5.43
CA LYS A 35 7.11 -10.17 -5.77
C LYS A 35 6.34 -9.85 -7.06
N THR A 36 6.43 -10.70 -8.08
CA THR A 36 5.74 -10.51 -9.36
C THR A 36 4.23 -10.56 -9.17
N GLN A 37 3.74 -11.54 -8.42
CA GLN A 37 2.31 -11.65 -8.12
C GLN A 37 1.81 -10.48 -7.26
N LYS A 38 2.61 -10.02 -6.29
CA LYS A 38 2.33 -8.80 -5.50
C LYS A 38 2.23 -7.57 -6.40
N ASP A 39 3.12 -7.42 -7.37
CA ASP A 39 3.08 -6.32 -8.34
C ASP A 39 1.84 -6.35 -9.23
N VAL A 40 1.41 -7.54 -9.66
CA VAL A 40 0.17 -7.72 -10.44
C VAL A 40 -1.07 -7.44 -9.60
N LEU A 41 -1.07 -7.78 -8.31
CA LEU A 41 -2.17 -7.41 -7.40
C LEU A 41 -2.32 -5.90 -7.28
N ILE A 42 -1.21 -5.17 -7.17
CA ILE A 42 -1.23 -3.70 -7.12
C ILE A 42 -1.76 -3.13 -8.43
N GLU A 43 -1.27 -3.62 -9.58
CA GLU A 43 -1.77 -3.17 -10.89
C GLU A 43 -3.26 -3.50 -11.10
N ALA A 44 -3.70 -4.68 -10.63
CA ALA A 44 -5.11 -5.06 -10.66
C ALA A 44 -5.95 -4.12 -9.78
N LEU A 45 -5.44 -3.70 -8.61
CA LEU A 45 -6.14 -2.76 -7.74
C LEU A 45 -6.37 -1.41 -8.42
N GLU A 46 -5.37 -0.91 -9.14
CA GLU A 46 -5.42 0.35 -9.87
C GLU A 46 -6.46 0.33 -10.99
N LYS A 47 -6.49 -0.76 -11.77
CA LYS A 47 -7.31 -0.90 -12.97
C LYS A 47 -8.74 -1.39 -12.72
N GLU A 48 -8.98 -2.01 -11.57
CA GLU A 48 -10.27 -2.64 -11.28
C GLU A 48 -11.40 -1.60 -11.16
N LYS A 49 -12.58 -1.89 -11.69
CA LYS A 49 -13.76 -1.00 -11.62
C LYS A 49 -14.78 -1.49 -10.61
N SER A 50 -14.82 -2.79 -10.35
CA SER A 50 -15.70 -3.42 -9.38
C SER A 50 -15.22 -3.15 -7.96
N ARG A 51 -16.02 -2.41 -7.18
CA ARG A 51 -15.77 -2.14 -5.76
C ARG A 51 -15.46 -3.42 -4.97
N ALA A 52 -16.27 -4.46 -5.16
CA ALA A 52 -16.12 -5.73 -4.46
C ALA A 52 -14.81 -6.46 -4.80
N ILE A 53 -14.27 -6.31 -6.01
CA ILE A 53 -12.98 -6.88 -6.38
C ILE A 53 -11.84 -6.01 -5.84
N LYS A 54 -11.94 -4.67 -5.93
CA LYS A 54 -10.98 -3.76 -5.28
C LYS A 54 -10.84 -4.05 -3.80
N GLU A 55 -11.94 -4.22 -3.07
CA GLU A 55 -11.93 -4.54 -1.64
C GLU A 55 -11.25 -5.88 -1.35
N LYS A 56 -11.50 -6.91 -2.15
CA LYS A 56 -10.81 -8.21 -2.00
C LYS A 56 -9.31 -8.09 -2.26
N ILE A 57 -8.89 -7.36 -3.29
CA ILE A 57 -7.47 -7.13 -3.58
C ILE A 57 -6.82 -6.36 -2.42
N TYR A 58 -7.49 -5.31 -1.92
CA TYR A 58 -7.03 -4.53 -0.78
C TYR A 58 -6.84 -5.41 0.46
N LEU A 59 -7.84 -6.21 0.85
CA LEU A 59 -7.74 -7.11 2.01
C LEU A 59 -6.59 -8.11 1.87
N LEU A 60 -6.35 -8.60 0.65
CA LEU A 60 -5.23 -9.48 0.39
C LEU A 60 -3.89 -8.76 0.56
N LEU A 61 -3.74 -7.55 0.00
CA LEU A 61 -2.52 -6.74 0.15
C LEU A 61 -2.28 -6.33 1.61
N LEU A 62 -3.35 -6.04 2.35
CA LEU A 62 -3.34 -5.71 3.78
C LEU A 62 -2.66 -6.80 4.61
N GLU A 63 -2.93 -8.06 4.28
CA GLU A 63 -2.34 -9.20 4.96
C GLU A 63 -0.96 -9.60 4.38
N LEU A 64 -0.79 -9.44 3.06
CA LEU A 64 0.41 -9.87 2.34
C LEU A 64 1.62 -8.97 2.61
N ILE A 65 1.44 -7.65 2.62
CA ILE A 65 2.56 -6.70 2.69
C ILE A 65 3.35 -6.84 4.00
N PRO A 66 2.72 -6.90 5.19
CA PRO A 66 3.46 -7.09 6.44
C PRO A 66 4.28 -8.39 6.47
N LYS A 67 3.80 -9.44 5.79
CA LYS A 67 4.44 -10.76 5.75
C LYS A 67 5.60 -10.85 4.74
N THR A 68 5.51 -10.10 3.64
CA THR A 68 6.44 -10.22 2.49
C THR A 68 7.34 -9.01 2.30
N GLY A 69 7.14 -7.95 3.08
CA GLY A 69 7.91 -6.72 3.05
C GLY A 69 7.17 -5.53 2.46
N PHE A 70 7.53 -4.37 2.99
CA PHE A 70 6.88 -3.08 2.77
C PHE A 70 7.33 -2.33 1.50
N ASP A 71 8.23 -2.90 0.71
CA ASP A 71 8.80 -2.28 -0.50
C ASP A 71 7.75 -1.86 -1.54
N ALA A 72 6.62 -2.56 -1.56
CA ALA A 72 5.46 -2.25 -2.40
C ALA A 72 4.79 -0.90 -2.09
N LEU A 73 4.83 -0.44 -0.83
CA LEU A 73 4.08 0.74 -0.40
C LEU A 73 4.52 2.01 -1.13
N ALA A 74 5.81 2.14 -1.45
CA ALA A 74 6.33 3.30 -2.19
C ALA A 74 5.77 3.39 -3.61
N LYS A 75 5.46 2.25 -4.23
CA LYS A 75 4.78 2.18 -5.54
C LYS A 75 3.31 2.53 -5.39
N MET A 76 2.63 1.95 -4.40
CA MET A 76 1.21 2.21 -4.16
C MET A 76 0.93 3.69 -3.81
N LEU A 77 1.80 4.34 -3.01
CA LEU A 77 1.68 5.76 -2.67
C LEU A 77 1.86 6.69 -3.88
N ARG A 78 2.57 6.25 -4.91
CA ARG A 78 2.76 6.97 -6.19
C ARG A 78 1.70 6.64 -7.24
N SER A 79 0.75 5.76 -6.93
CA SER A 79 -0.30 5.39 -7.86
C SER A 79 -1.16 6.58 -8.23
N ASP A 80 -1.58 6.68 -9.49
CA ASP A 80 -2.57 7.70 -9.91
C ASP A 80 -3.98 7.38 -9.37
N ASP A 81 -4.27 6.12 -9.02
CA ASP A 81 -5.55 5.69 -8.45
C ASP A 81 -5.65 6.07 -6.96
N PRO A 82 -6.58 6.97 -6.56
CA PRO A 82 -6.71 7.39 -5.16
C PRO A 82 -7.01 6.24 -4.20
N PHE A 83 -7.73 5.21 -4.66
CA PHE A 83 -8.00 4.04 -3.83
C PHE A 83 -6.72 3.28 -3.48
N THR A 84 -5.83 3.10 -4.45
CA THR A 84 -4.53 2.45 -4.25
C THR A 84 -3.61 3.25 -3.32
N ARG A 85 -3.56 4.58 -3.45
CA ARG A 85 -2.81 5.43 -2.51
C ARG A 85 -3.34 5.33 -1.09
N ASN A 86 -4.67 5.40 -0.93
CA ASN A 86 -5.32 5.30 0.38
C ASN A 86 -5.13 3.91 1.00
N ALA A 87 -5.17 2.85 0.19
CA ALA A 87 -4.86 1.50 0.65
C ALA A 87 -3.45 1.43 1.26
N ALA A 88 -2.44 2.06 0.63
CA ALA A 88 -1.09 2.08 1.19
C ALA A 88 -1.01 2.81 2.53
N VAL A 89 -1.70 3.96 2.65
CA VAL A 89 -1.81 4.72 3.90
C VAL A 89 -2.42 3.87 5.01
N GLU A 90 -3.55 3.22 4.74
CA GLU A 90 -4.22 2.37 5.73
C GLU A 90 -3.36 1.17 6.12
N ILE A 91 -2.67 0.53 5.17
CA ILE A 91 -1.74 -0.56 5.46
C ILE A 91 -0.65 -0.07 6.43
N ILE A 92 -0.05 1.10 6.22
CA ILE A 92 0.94 1.66 7.15
C ILE A 92 0.31 1.93 8.52
N LYS A 93 -0.87 2.58 8.57
CA LYS A 93 -1.57 2.93 9.81
C LYS A 93 -1.79 1.73 10.72
N ILE A 94 -2.17 0.59 10.14
CA ILE A 94 -2.50 -0.62 10.90
C ILE A 94 -1.35 -1.62 11.02
N SER A 95 -0.19 -1.35 10.43
CA SER A 95 0.98 -2.24 10.46
C SER A 95 2.00 -1.75 11.50
N PRO A 96 1.94 -2.21 12.76
CA PRO A 96 2.95 -1.86 13.77
C PRO A 96 4.34 -2.37 13.39
N ASP A 97 4.41 -3.41 12.55
CA ASP A 97 5.66 -4.00 12.07
C ASP A 97 6.29 -3.23 10.90
N CYS A 98 5.63 -2.19 10.37
CA CYS A 98 6.22 -1.34 9.34
C CYS A 98 7.46 -0.64 9.90
N PRO A 99 8.67 -0.87 9.34
CA PRO A 99 9.88 -0.31 9.93
C PRO A 99 9.82 1.21 9.96
N THR A 100 10.02 1.80 11.13
CA THR A 100 10.09 3.26 11.30
C THR A 100 11.10 3.91 10.35
N SER A 101 12.24 3.25 10.09
CA SER A 101 13.25 3.72 9.13
C SER A 101 12.70 3.81 7.71
N TYR A 102 11.83 2.89 7.32
CA TYR A 102 11.20 2.88 6.00
C TYR A 102 10.14 3.98 5.87
N ILE A 103 9.31 4.17 6.90
CA ILE A 103 8.37 5.30 6.96
C ILE A 103 9.13 6.62 6.91
N LYS A 104 10.23 6.75 7.66
CA LYS A 104 11.09 7.95 7.68
C LYS A 104 11.69 8.24 6.30
N TRP A 105 11.99 7.20 5.52
CA TRP A 105 12.42 7.32 4.13
C TRP A 105 11.28 7.81 3.22
N LEU A 106 10.07 7.26 3.35
CA LEU A 106 8.87 7.75 2.61
C LEU A 106 8.54 9.21 2.95
N ALA A 107 8.68 9.62 4.21
CA ALA A 107 8.49 11.00 4.65
C ALA A 107 9.53 11.99 4.09
N ARG A 108 10.61 11.51 3.48
CA ARG A 108 11.64 12.31 2.78
C ARG A 108 11.64 12.09 1.27
N ASP A 109 10.61 11.45 0.73
CA ASP A 109 10.54 11.17 -0.70
C ASP A 109 10.64 12.45 -1.53
N LYS A 110 11.23 12.35 -2.72
CA LYS A 110 11.27 13.48 -3.67
C LYS A 110 9.87 13.92 -4.09
N ASP A 111 8.93 12.98 -4.10
CA ASP A 111 7.53 13.22 -4.42
C ASP A 111 6.80 13.75 -3.19
N LYS A 112 6.28 14.98 -3.30
CA LYS A 112 5.58 15.66 -2.21
C LYS A 112 4.28 14.96 -1.79
N ASP A 113 3.60 14.29 -2.71
CA ASP A 113 2.38 13.56 -2.39
C ASP A 113 2.69 12.32 -1.57
N VAL A 114 3.80 11.62 -1.91
CA VAL A 114 4.31 10.52 -1.08
C VAL A 114 4.69 11.00 0.32
N ARG A 115 5.42 12.13 0.43
CA ARG A 115 5.75 12.72 1.74
C ARG A 115 4.49 13.01 2.55
N LYS A 116 3.51 13.71 1.97
CA LYS A 116 2.25 14.05 2.63
C LYS A 116 1.51 12.80 3.13
N LEU A 117 1.35 11.80 2.25
CA LEU A 117 0.65 10.56 2.59
C LEU A 117 1.40 9.74 3.65
N ALA A 118 2.73 9.75 3.66
CA ALA A 118 3.52 9.11 4.71
C ALA A 118 3.30 9.77 6.08
N ILE A 119 3.15 11.09 6.13
CA ILE A 119 2.80 11.82 7.36
C ILE A 119 1.37 11.53 7.81
N ASP A 120 0.40 11.54 6.89
CA ASP A 120 -0.97 11.13 7.20
C ASP A 120 -1.04 9.69 7.73
N ALA A 121 -0.19 8.79 7.21
CA ALA A 121 -0.15 7.40 7.64
C ALA A 121 0.37 7.19 9.07
N VAL A 122 1.20 8.10 9.59
CA VAL A 122 1.76 7.97 10.95
C VAL A 122 1.16 8.91 11.98
N SER A 123 0.37 9.89 11.55
CA SER A 123 -0.33 10.82 12.46
C SER A 123 -1.21 10.07 13.48
N SER A 124 -1.82 8.96 13.09
CA SER A 124 -2.67 8.14 13.96
C SER A 124 -1.91 7.22 14.92
N GLN A 125 -0.63 6.92 14.66
CA GLN A 125 0.15 5.95 15.45
C GLN A 125 0.58 6.51 16.82
N LYS A 126 0.72 7.84 16.95
CA LYS A 126 1.05 8.56 18.20
C LYS A 126 2.25 8.01 19.00
N SER A 127 3.16 7.28 18.36
CA SER A 127 4.40 6.80 18.98
C SER A 127 5.47 7.91 19.02
N PRO A 128 6.45 7.85 19.94
CA PRO A 128 7.57 8.79 19.96
C PRO A 128 8.29 8.89 18.61
N GLU A 129 8.40 7.76 17.90
CA GLU A 129 8.99 7.66 16.58
C GLU A 129 8.15 8.38 15.52
N ALA A 130 6.83 8.18 15.52
CA ALA A 130 5.91 8.88 14.62
C ALA A 130 5.98 10.40 14.86
N VAL A 131 5.94 10.83 16.13
CA VAL A 131 6.08 12.25 16.51
C VAL A 131 7.41 12.82 16.03
N ALA A 132 8.51 12.06 16.10
CA ALA A 132 9.80 12.50 15.60
C ALA A 132 9.79 12.70 14.07
N ILE A 133 9.16 11.78 13.32
CA ILE A 133 9.00 11.89 11.86
C ILE A 133 8.15 13.12 11.50
N ILE A 134 7.02 13.32 12.17
CA ILE A 134 6.11 14.45 11.94
C ILE A 134 6.81 15.78 12.23
N ARG A 135 7.50 15.88 13.39
CA ARG A 135 8.24 17.09 13.78
C ARG A 135 9.31 17.49 12.75
N GLU A 136 9.98 16.51 12.13
CA GLU A 136 10.96 16.78 11.07
C GLU A 136 10.33 17.39 9.80
N ARG A 137 9.01 17.28 9.62
CA ARG A 137 8.27 17.83 8.46
C ARG A 137 7.67 19.21 8.68
N LEU A 138 7.73 19.75 9.90
CA LEU A 138 7.35 21.14 10.17
C LEU A 138 8.24 22.17 9.45
N ASN A 139 9.40 21.74 8.93
CA ASN A 139 10.31 22.54 8.12
C ASN A 139 10.36 22.09 6.64
N ASP A 140 9.34 21.36 6.16
CA ASP A 140 9.27 20.96 4.74
C ASP A 140 9.05 22.19 3.84
N GLU A 141 9.54 22.12 2.60
CA GLU A 141 9.43 23.22 1.63
C GLU A 141 8.00 23.39 1.09
N GLU A 142 7.21 22.31 1.10
CA GLU A 142 5.84 22.31 0.63
C GLU A 142 4.88 22.62 1.79
N ILE A 143 4.15 23.73 1.68
CA ILE A 143 3.20 24.18 2.71
C ILE A 143 2.17 23.12 3.09
N ASN A 144 1.70 22.33 2.12
CA ASN A 144 0.72 21.27 2.37
C ASN A 144 1.25 20.19 3.31
N ILE A 145 2.57 19.92 3.28
CA ILE A 145 3.19 18.94 4.16
C ILE A 145 3.30 19.52 5.58
N VAL A 146 3.69 20.80 5.69
CA VAL A 146 3.72 21.51 6.98
C VAL A 146 2.32 21.53 7.61
N THR A 147 1.27 21.79 6.82
CA THR A 147 -0.12 21.73 7.29
C THR A 147 -0.48 20.33 7.80
N THR A 148 -0.25 19.28 7.01
CA THR A 148 -0.53 17.89 7.42
C THR A 148 0.27 17.46 8.67
N ALA A 149 1.44 18.06 8.92
CA ALA A 149 2.22 17.78 10.13
C ALA A 149 1.69 18.46 11.40
N VAL A 150 0.80 19.44 11.28
CA VAL A 150 0.20 20.20 12.39
C VAL A 150 -1.21 19.73 12.74
N GLU A 151 -1.93 19.12 11.79
CA GLU A 151 -3.26 18.52 11.97
C GLU A 151 -3.28 17.42 13.04
#